data_AF-A0A524A8N2-F1
#
_entry.id   AF-A0A524A8N2-F1
#
_cell.length_a   1.000
_cell.length_b   1.000
_cell.length_c   1.000
_cell.angle_alpha   90.00
_cell.angle_beta   90.00
_cell.angle_gamma   90.00
#
_symmetry.space_group_name_H-M   'P 1'
#
loop_
_entity.id
_entity.type
_entity.pdbx_description
1 polymer ?
#
loop_
_entity_poly.entity_id
_entity_poly.type
_entity_poly.pdbx_seq_one_letter_code
_entity_poly.pdbx_strand_id
1 'polypeptide(L)'
;MGASASTSSATCAKTDPKGLSVSRSARGVLSPLSQPMRGATSMTGLSGWTGKILRVDLSLGKISTMPTAAYVPKFVGGLGIAAKIAWDELGPGVDAFAPENMLFIMAGPLTGTLASGAGRVVVAGIAPQQRPSVFSRSGMGGHWGAELKFAGYDGIVVRGRAEKPVYLWIHDGEAALREAQDLWGTGTYATTRTLRAAHGPKTRVISCGQAGENLSRIACIQTETGNAAGQGGFGGVMGSKNLKAIAVRGTLGVHVSQPKRLLDLCLKASREGQRPRSPGRRSWLPSGAPQAGSYRLSKCGFCITPCAYRL
;
A
#
# COMPACT_ATOMS: atom_id res chain seq x y z
N MET A 1 -8.39 -30.84 59.61
CA MET A 1 -7.00 -31.28 59.37
C MET A 1 -6.48 -30.51 58.16
N GLY A 2 -5.50 -29.61 58.38
CA GLY A 2 -4.51 -29.05 57.44
C GLY A 2 -5.00 -28.36 56.15
N ALA A 3 -4.47 -27.23 55.71
CA ALA A 3 -3.54 -26.26 56.25
C ALA A 3 -3.69 -25.01 55.36
N SER A 4 -3.67 -23.85 56.00
CA SER A 4 -3.54 -22.53 55.38
C SER A 4 -2.21 -22.36 54.65
N ALA A 5 -2.21 -21.76 53.47
CA ALA A 5 -1.03 -21.11 52.89
C ALA A 5 -1.44 -19.92 52.01
N SER A 6 -1.58 -18.77 52.66
CA SER A 6 -1.44 -17.46 52.04
C SER A 6 0.03 -17.26 51.63
N THR A 7 0.30 -16.89 50.39
CA THR A 7 1.56 -16.22 50.04
C THR A 7 1.29 -15.03 49.15
N SER A 8 1.83 -13.92 49.63
CA SER A 8 1.69 -12.55 49.19
C SER A 8 2.55 -12.23 47.97
N SER A 9 2.08 -11.22 47.25
CA SER A 9 2.81 -10.35 46.34
C SER A 9 4.26 -10.10 46.74
N ALA A 10 5.19 -10.32 45.81
CA ALA A 10 6.55 -9.80 45.87
C ALA A 10 6.84 -9.01 44.59
N THR A 11 6.64 -7.70 44.68
CA THR A 11 7.17 -6.66 43.82
C THR A 11 8.69 -6.71 43.86
N CYS A 12 9.34 -7.02 42.74
CA CYS A 12 10.79 -6.91 42.63
C CYS A 12 11.14 -5.45 42.29
N ALA A 13 11.30 -4.63 43.33
CA ALA A 13 12.00 -3.36 43.25
C ALA A 13 13.51 -3.66 43.15
N LYS A 14 14.17 -3.23 42.07
CA LYS A 14 15.62 -3.08 42.02
C LYS A 14 15.94 -1.60 42.10
N THR A 15 16.56 -1.24 43.21
CA THR A 15 17.11 0.06 43.52
C THR A 15 18.46 0.25 42.82
N ASP A 16 18.63 1.42 42.20
CA ASP A 16 19.89 1.97 41.71
C ASP A 16 20.82 2.34 42.89
N PRO A 17 22.11 1.96 42.88
CA PRO A 17 23.06 2.40 43.89
C PRO A 17 24.01 3.47 43.33
N LYS A 18 23.50 4.66 42.96
CA LYS A 18 24.30 5.88 42.85
C LYS A 18 23.44 7.09 43.21
N GLY A 19 23.51 7.51 44.46
CA GLY A 19 23.00 8.81 44.89
C GLY A 19 23.74 9.92 44.15
N LEU A 20 23.01 10.68 43.34
CA LEU A 20 23.36 12.04 42.95
C LEU A 20 22.06 12.82 42.78
N SER A 21 21.76 13.66 43.76
CA SER A 21 20.70 14.66 43.68
C SER A 21 21.11 15.76 42.69
N VAL A 22 20.33 15.95 41.63
CA VAL A 22 20.38 17.18 40.84
C VAL A 22 18.95 17.64 40.56
N SER A 23 18.49 18.62 41.32
CA SER A 23 17.41 19.50 40.93
C SER A 23 17.88 20.32 39.73
N ARG A 24 17.06 20.44 38.67
CA ARG A 24 17.16 21.56 37.73
C ARG A 24 15.87 21.75 36.94
N SER A 25 15.47 23.02 36.98
CA SER A 25 14.29 23.68 36.43
C SER A 25 13.90 23.31 35.01
N ALA A 26 12.60 23.49 34.75
CA ALA A 26 12.02 23.71 33.44
C ALA A 26 12.93 24.56 32.52
N ARG A 27 13.27 24.01 31.35
CA ARG A 27 13.62 24.77 30.16
C ARG A 27 12.94 24.10 28.99
N GLY A 28 12.06 24.85 28.34
CA GLY A 28 11.40 24.44 27.11
C GLY A 28 12.43 24.10 26.05
N VAL A 29 12.27 22.94 25.44
CA VAL A 29 12.97 22.61 24.20
C VAL A 29 12.07 23.10 23.07
N LEU A 30 12.38 24.31 22.62
CA LEU A 30 11.84 24.88 21.39
C LEU A 30 12.19 23.98 20.20
N SER A 31 11.17 23.70 19.41
CA SER A 31 11.23 23.15 18.05
C SER A 31 12.23 23.93 17.18
N PRO A 32 13.09 23.27 16.38
CA PRO A 32 13.71 23.93 15.24
C PRO A 32 12.75 23.86 14.05
N LEU A 33 11.82 24.82 13.98
CA LEU A 33 11.20 25.18 12.71
C LEU A 33 12.23 25.91 11.83
N SER A 34 12.24 25.51 10.56
CA SER A 34 12.65 26.28 9.39
C SER A 34 14.10 26.76 9.31
N GLN A 35 14.92 26.01 8.58
CA GLN A 35 15.89 26.62 7.67
C GLN A 35 15.41 26.42 6.22
N PRO A 36 15.33 27.48 5.40
CA PRO A 36 14.99 27.34 4.00
C PRO A 36 16.19 26.73 3.26
N MET A 37 16.03 25.52 2.74
CA MET A 37 16.98 24.97 1.77
C MET A 37 16.95 25.85 0.52
N ARG A 38 17.99 26.66 0.35
CA ARG A 38 18.27 27.37 -0.89
C ARG A 38 18.60 26.34 -1.95
N GLY A 39 17.81 26.33 -3.02
CA GLY A 39 17.99 25.42 -4.15
C GLY A 39 16.66 25.13 -4.85
N ALA A 40 16.01 26.17 -5.36
CA ALA A 40 14.92 26.01 -6.33
C ALA A 40 15.54 25.60 -7.67
N THR A 41 15.85 24.31 -7.81
CA THR A 41 16.19 23.71 -9.09
C THR A 41 14.88 23.35 -9.80
N SER A 42 14.77 23.71 -11.08
CA SER A 42 13.65 23.39 -11.96
C SER A 42 13.32 21.88 -11.98
N MET A 43 12.11 21.50 -12.40
CA MET A 43 11.63 20.10 -12.48
C MET A 43 12.41 19.23 -13.49
N THR A 44 13.67 18.93 -13.17
CA THR A 44 14.51 17.89 -13.77
C THR A 44 15.05 17.06 -12.61
N GLY A 45 14.63 15.80 -12.40
CA GLY A 45 15.30 15.02 -11.35
C GLY A 45 14.83 13.61 -11.00
N LEU A 46 13.61 13.19 -11.33
CA LEU A 46 13.16 11.82 -11.01
C LEU A 46 12.56 11.13 -12.23
N SER A 47 12.96 9.87 -12.45
CA SER A 47 12.43 9.00 -13.50
C SER A 47 11.88 7.73 -12.88
N GLY A 48 10.72 7.29 -13.36
CA GLY A 48 9.94 6.23 -12.74
C GLY A 48 9.06 6.72 -11.59
N TRP A 49 9.47 7.76 -10.84
CA TRP A 49 8.64 8.44 -9.82
C TRP A 49 7.94 9.67 -10.38
N THR A 50 6.77 10.01 -9.84
CA THR A 50 6.05 11.25 -10.17
C THR A 50 6.48 12.42 -9.29
N GLY A 51 7.11 12.14 -8.15
CA GLY A 51 7.72 13.13 -7.26
C GLY A 51 6.85 13.58 -6.08
N LYS A 52 5.60 13.13 -5.99
CA LYS A 52 4.65 13.54 -4.94
C LYS A 52 4.00 12.34 -4.25
N ILE A 53 3.92 12.37 -2.92
CA ILE A 53 3.14 11.46 -2.09
C ILE A 53 2.01 12.26 -1.46
N LEU A 54 0.77 11.80 -1.62
CA LEU A 54 -0.41 12.45 -1.03
C LEU A 54 -0.53 12.10 0.46
N ARG A 55 -0.75 13.10 1.31
CA ARG A 55 -1.09 12.91 2.72
C ARG A 55 -2.52 13.37 2.98
N VAL A 56 -3.31 12.49 3.56
CA VAL A 56 -4.71 12.74 3.88
C VAL A 56 -4.92 12.54 5.37
N ASP A 57 -5.27 13.62 6.05
CA ASP A 57 -5.73 13.60 7.44
C ASP A 57 -7.25 13.69 7.45
N LEU A 58 -7.91 12.56 7.71
CA LEU A 58 -9.36 12.47 7.67
C LEU A 58 -10.03 13.13 8.87
N SER A 59 -9.34 13.24 10.01
CA SER A 59 -9.88 13.90 11.20
C SER A 59 -9.87 15.43 11.04
N LEU A 60 -8.88 15.96 10.33
CA LEU A 60 -8.79 17.39 10.03
C LEU A 60 -9.40 17.78 8.67
N GLY A 61 -9.82 16.79 7.86
CA GLY A 61 -10.23 17.03 6.47
C GLY A 61 -9.12 17.62 5.59
N LYS A 62 -7.85 17.48 5.99
CA LYS A 62 -6.71 18.15 5.36
C LYS A 62 -6.01 17.24 4.36
N ILE A 63 -5.79 17.77 3.16
CA ILE A 63 -4.99 17.13 2.12
C ILE A 63 -3.72 17.96 1.91
N SER A 64 -2.57 17.28 1.85
CA SER A 64 -1.27 17.90 1.59
C SER A 64 -0.38 16.92 0.81
N THR A 65 0.81 17.36 0.40
CA THR A 65 1.77 16.52 -0.31
C THR A 65 3.13 16.50 0.36
N MET A 66 3.87 15.42 0.15
CA MET A 66 5.28 15.30 0.49
C MET A 66 6.10 15.00 -0.76
N PRO A 67 7.35 15.48 -0.83
CA PRO A 67 8.25 15.16 -1.94
C PRO A 67 8.74 13.71 -1.85
N THR A 68 8.60 12.95 -2.93
CA THR A 68 9.15 11.57 -3.02
C THR A 68 10.66 11.55 -2.89
N ALA A 69 11.34 12.62 -3.34
CA ALA A 69 12.79 12.80 -3.28
C ALA A 69 13.40 12.60 -1.89
N ALA A 70 12.63 12.85 -0.82
CA ALA A 70 13.10 12.64 0.55
C ALA A 70 13.39 11.16 0.90
N TYR A 71 12.83 10.22 0.12
CA TYR A 71 12.93 8.77 0.41
C TYR A 71 13.72 7.99 -0.64
N VAL A 72 14.01 8.59 -1.80
CA VAL A 72 14.72 7.94 -2.90
C VAL A 72 16.12 8.54 -3.05
N PRO A 73 17.13 7.78 -3.51
CA PRO A 73 17.05 6.40 -4.00
C PRO A 73 17.02 5.33 -2.91
N LYS A 74 17.28 5.70 -1.64
CA LYS A 74 17.54 4.75 -0.53
C LYS A 74 16.45 3.69 -0.34
N PHE A 75 15.16 4.08 -0.44
CA PHE A 75 14.04 3.16 -0.19
C PHE A 75 13.32 2.69 -1.45
N VAL A 76 13.78 3.11 -2.64
CA VAL A 76 13.27 2.75 -3.98
C VAL A 76 11.81 3.12 -4.27
N GLY A 77 10.84 2.82 -3.40
CA GLY A 77 9.42 3.03 -3.65
C GLY A 77 8.55 2.03 -2.89
N GLY A 78 7.23 2.08 -3.11
CA GLY A 78 6.31 1.07 -2.59
C GLY A 78 6.45 0.85 -1.08
N LEU A 79 6.73 -0.40 -0.70
CA LEU A 79 6.90 -0.81 0.69
C LEU A 79 8.04 -0.08 1.41
N GLY A 80 9.16 0.19 0.74
CA GLY A 80 10.32 0.81 1.39
C GLY A 80 9.99 2.20 1.93
N ILE A 81 9.29 3.00 1.13
CA ILE A 81 8.80 4.33 1.54
C ILE A 81 7.76 4.20 2.65
N ALA A 82 6.77 3.31 2.50
CA ALA A 82 5.75 3.08 3.53
C ALA A 82 6.38 2.69 4.89
N ALA A 83 7.34 1.77 4.88
CA ALA A 83 8.03 1.30 6.07
C ALA A 83 8.86 2.41 6.72
N LYS A 84 9.53 3.26 5.93
CA LYS A 84 10.29 4.39 6.49
C LYS A 84 9.37 5.41 7.17
N ILE A 85 8.27 5.79 6.52
CA ILE A 85 7.30 6.73 7.10
C ILE A 85 6.69 6.13 8.36
N ALA A 86 6.29 4.86 8.32
CA ALA A 86 5.76 4.14 9.47
C ALA A 86 6.76 4.09 10.63
N TRP A 87 8.04 3.82 10.35
CA TRP A 87 9.10 3.78 11.37
C TRP A 87 9.27 5.11 12.09
N ASP A 88 9.16 6.23 11.36
CA ASP A 88 9.35 7.56 11.94
C ASP A 88 8.11 8.08 12.68
N GLU A 89 6.91 7.71 12.22
CA GLU A 89 5.67 8.37 12.63
C GLU A 89 4.68 7.46 13.37
N LEU A 90 4.76 6.13 13.28
CA LEU A 90 3.90 5.23 14.08
C LEU A 90 4.52 4.95 15.43
N GLY A 91 3.79 5.33 16.49
CA GLY A 91 4.14 4.96 17.86
C GLY A 91 3.99 3.46 18.13
N PRO A 92 4.73 2.93 19.12
CA PRO A 92 4.53 1.56 19.59
C PRO A 92 3.13 1.38 20.18
N GLY A 93 2.54 0.20 19.98
CA GLY A 93 1.26 -0.17 20.60
C GLY A 93 0.00 0.42 19.93
N VAL A 94 0.12 1.11 18.80
CA VAL A 94 -1.04 1.61 18.04
C VAL A 94 -1.93 0.44 17.59
N ASP A 95 -3.21 0.49 17.95
CA ASP A 95 -4.20 -0.50 17.53
C ASP A 95 -4.53 -0.38 16.02
N ALA A 96 -4.86 -1.51 15.40
CA ALA A 96 -5.11 -1.58 13.96
C ALA A 96 -6.30 -0.73 13.48
N PHE A 97 -7.30 -0.49 14.32
CA PHE A 97 -8.48 0.33 13.98
C PHE A 97 -8.44 1.74 14.59
N ALA A 98 -7.33 2.09 15.24
CA ALA A 98 -7.12 3.41 15.81
C ALA A 98 -6.99 4.49 14.71
N PRO A 99 -7.47 5.73 14.94
CA PRO A 99 -7.24 6.86 14.05
C PRO A 99 -5.76 7.09 13.74
N GLU A 100 -4.87 6.82 14.70
CA GLU A 100 -3.41 6.99 14.61
C GLU A 100 -2.75 6.00 13.65
N ASN A 101 -3.36 4.82 13.43
CA ASN A 101 -2.84 3.86 12.45
C ASN A 101 -2.85 4.50 11.06
N MET A 102 -1.78 4.32 10.30
CA MET A 102 -1.68 4.85 8.94
C MET A 102 -2.02 3.76 7.93
N LEU A 103 -2.89 4.09 6.97
CA LEU A 103 -3.16 3.26 5.80
C LEU A 103 -2.35 3.82 4.64
N PHE A 104 -1.35 3.06 4.22
CA PHE A 104 -0.48 3.38 3.10
C PHE A 104 -0.98 2.69 1.84
N ILE A 105 -1.03 3.40 0.72
CA ILE A 105 -1.18 2.82 -0.62
C ILE A 105 -0.06 3.37 -1.49
N MET A 106 0.98 2.58 -1.76
CA MET A 106 2.21 3.04 -2.39
C MET A 106 2.51 2.29 -3.69
N ALA A 107 2.91 3.03 -4.72
CA ALA A 107 3.35 2.50 -6.01
C ALA A 107 4.88 2.41 -6.09
N GLY A 108 5.38 1.54 -6.97
CA GLY A 108 6.80 1.44 -7.29
C GLY A 108 7.22 2.39 -8.42
N PRO A 109 8.52 2.51 -8.70
CA PRO A 109 9.03 3.31 -9.82
C PRO A 109 8.70 2.72 -11.20
N LEU A 110 8.42 1.41 -11.27
CA LEU A 110 8.02 0.77 -12.54
C LEU A 110 6.51 0.84 -12.78
N THR A 111 5.72 1.21 -11.78
CA THR A 111 4.26 1.28 -11.89
C THR A 111 3.85 2.38 -12.88
N GLY A 112 2.98 2.03 -13.83
CA GLY A 112 2.57 2.92 -14.93
C GLY A 112 3.54 2.96 -16.11
N THR A 113 4.60 2.15 -16.11
CA THR A 113 5.52 2.01 -17.26
C THR A 113 5.19 0.78 -18.11
N LEU A 114 5.96 0.55 -19.18
CA LEU A 114 5.85 -0.63 -20.04
C LEU A 114 6.43 -1.92 -19.41
N ALA A 115 7.01 -1.84 -18.21
CA ALA A 115 7.54 -3.00 -17.51
C ALA A 115 6.44 -4.06 -17.28
N SER A 116 6.71 -5.30 -17.70
CA SER A 116 5.71 -6.37 -17.60
C SER A 116 5.29 -6.63 -16.16
N GLY A 117 3.98 -6.71 -15.92
CA GLY A 117 3.40 -6.95 -14.60
C GLY A 117 3.55 -5.78 -13.61
N ALA A 118 4.00 -4.60 -14.05
CA ALA A 118 4.32 -3.49 -13.15
C ALA A 118 3.11 -2.71 -12.60
N GLY A 119 1.86 -3.13 -12.81
CA GLY A 119 0.65 -2.46 -12.30
C GLY A 119 0.41 -2.59 -10.79
N ARG A 120 1.38 -3.05 -10.00
CA ARG A 120 1.20 -3.38 -8.58
C ARG A 120 1.32 -2.16 -7.67
N VAL A 121 0.52 -2.17 -6.60
CA VAL A 121 0.68 -1.30 -5.42
C VAL A 121 0.80 -2.14 -4.17
N VAL A 122 1.38 -1.53 -3.13
CA VAL A 122 1.43 -2.08 -1.78
C VAL A 122 0.45 -1.32 -0.91
N VAL A 123 -0.41 -2.05 -0.21
CA VAL A 123 -1.19 -1.54 0.92
C VAL A 123 -0.47 -1.93 2.21
N ALA A 124 -0.23 -1.00 3.12
CA ALA A 124 0.48 -1.26 4.37
C ALA A 124 -0.08 -0.46 5.55
N GLY A 125 0.34 -0.82 6.76
CA GLY A 125 -0.11 -0.24 8.03
C GLY A 125 -0.08 -1.29 9.14
N ILE A 126 -0.57 -0.96 10.33
CA ILE A 126 -0.81 -1.96 11.37
C ILE A 126 -2.01 -2.83 10.95
N ALA A 127 -1.76 -4.11 10.73
CA ALA A 127 -2.73 -5.04 10.15
C ALA A 127 -3.53 -5.78 11.24
N PRO A 128 -4.88 -5.77 11.17
CA PRO A 128 -5.72 -6.47 12.15
C PRO A 128 -5.75 -7.98 11.97
N GLN A 129 -5.30 -8.56 10.86
CA GLN A 129 -5.50 -10.00 10.63
C GLN A 129 -4.84 -10.90 11.68
N GLN A 130 -3.65 -10.53 12.19
CA GLN A 130 -2.94 -11.29 13.21
C GLN A 130 -3.21 -10.77 14.63
N ARG A 131 -2.89 -11.59 15.64
CA ARG A 131 -2.97 -11.24 17.06
C ARG A 131 -1.64 -11.58 17.76
N PRO A 132 -0.87 -10.59 18.27
CA PRO A 132 -1.15 -9.16 18.24
C PRO A 132 -1.11 -8.58 16.81
N SER A 133 -1.73 -7.41 16.62
CA SER A 133 -1.65 -6.69 15.35
C SER A 133 -0.23 -6.14 15.15
N VAL A 134 0.26 -6.22 13.92
CA VAL A 134 1.65 -5.86 13.57
C VAL A 134 1.67 -5.06 12.28
N PHE A 135 2.73 -4.26 12.09
CA PHE A 135 2.97 -3.63 10.79
C PHE A 135 3.13 -4.71 9.72
N SER A 136 2.27 -4.67 8.70
CA SER A 136 2.26 -5.64 7.63
C SER A 136 1.94 -4.99 6.29
N ARG A 137 1.87 -5.81 5.25
CA ARG A 137 1.62 -5.37 3.88
C ARG A 137 0.76 -6.35 3.11
N SER A 138 0.12 -5.84 2.07
CA SER A 138 -0.65 -6.58 1.11
C SER A 138 -0.36 -6.04 -0.29
N GLY A 139 -0.28 -6.90 -1.28
CA GLY A 139 -0.04 -6.48 -2.67
C GLY A 139 -1.33 -6.51 -3.46
N MET A 140 -1.63 -5.44 -4.19
CA MET A 140 -2.80 -5.36 -5.08
C MET A 140 -2.34 -5.09 -6.52
N GLY A 141 -2.90 -5.82 -7.47
CA GLY A 141 -2.65 -5.64 -8.90
C GLY A 141 -3.71 -4.77 -9.57
N GLY A 142 -3.86 -4.94 -10.89
CA GLY A 142 -4.84 -4.21 -11.70
C GLY A 142 -4.30 -2.86 -12.22
N HIS A 143 -5.23 -1.97 -12.56
CA HIS A 143 -4.91 -0.71 -13.24
C HIS A 143 -4.85 0.51 -12.30
N TRP A 144 -5.36 0.38 -11.08
CA TRP A 144 -5.48 1.51 -10.15
C TRP A 144 -4.12 2.16 -9.81
N GLY A 145 -3.08 1.35 -9.61
CA GLY A 145 -1.74 1.86 -9.31
C GLY A 145 -1.14 2.71 -10.44
N ALA A 146 -1.34 2.27 -11.68
CA ALA A 146 -0.91 3.04 -12.85
C ALA A 146 -1.72 4.34 -12.97
N GLU A 147 -3.03 4.29 -12.73
CA GLU A 147 -3.90 5.47 -12.77
C GLU A 147 -3.48 6.52 -11.72
N LEU A 148 -3.08 6.09 -10.50
CA LEU A 148 -2.53 6.98 -9.47
C LEU A 148 -1.25 7.68 -9.93
N LYS A 149 -0.35 6.93 -10.58
CA LYS A 149 0.88 7.48 -11.16
C LYS A 149 0.58 8.47 -12.28
N PHE A 150 -0.38 8.16 -13.14
CA PHE A 150 -0.82 9.07 -14.20
C PHE A 150 -1.51 10.32 -13.65
N ALA A 151 -2.09 10.25 -12.45
CA ALA A 151 -2.63 11.41 -11.74
C ALA A 151 -1.54 12.21 -10.99
N GLY A 152 -0.26 11.84 -11.11
CA GLY A 152 0.87 12.59 -10.56
C GLY A 152 1.32 12.17 -9.16
N TYR A 153 0.85 11.04 -8.62
CA TYR A 153 1.18 10.60 -7.26
C TYR A 153 1.90 9.24 -7.21
N ASP A 154 2.93 9.14 -6.36
CA ASP A 154 3.67 7.91 -6.08
C ASP A 154 3.01 7.06 -4.99
N GLY A 155 2.09 7.65 -4.22
CA GLY A 155 1.35 6.96 -3.18
C GLY A 155 0.51 7.89 -2.33
N ILE A 156 -0.21 7.29 -1.38
CA ILE A 156 -1.15 7.94 -0.47
C ILE A 156 -0.88 7.43 0.95
N VAL A 157 -0.82 8.36 1.89
CA VAL A 157 -0.80 8.10 3.34
C VAL A 157 -2.08 8.65 3.93
N VAL A 158 -2.94 7.76 4.45
CA VAL A 158 -4.19 8.13 5.12
C VAL A 158 -4.04 7.94 6.62
N ARG A 159 -4.35 8.97 7.40
CA ARG A 159 -4.43 8.93 8.87
C ARG A 159 -5.71 9.57 9.37
N GLY A 160 -5.98 9.42 10.67
CA GLY A 160 -7.20 9.89 11.29
C GLY A 160 -8.40 9.04 10.93
N ARG A 161 -9.58 9.57 11.25
CA ARG A 161 -10.91 9.02 10.98
C ARG A 161 -11.85 10.18 10.66
N ALA A 162 -12.59 10.06 9.56
CA ALA A 162 -13.61 11.05 9.19
C ALA A 162 -14.85 10.91 10.08
N GLU A 163 -15.55 12.01 10.36
CA GLU A 163 -16.78 11.98 11.17
C GLU A 163 -17.90 11.19 10.47
N LYS A 164 -17.99 11.30 9.15
CA LYS A 164 -18.97 10.60 8.29
C LYS A 164 -18.25 9.82 7.20
N PRO A 165 -18.91 8.83 6.56
CA PRO A 165 -18.41 8.17 5.36
C PRO A 165 -17.97 9.16 4.27
N VAL A 166 -16.72 9.02 3.83
CA VAL A 166 -16.13 9.81 2.74
C VAL A 166 -15.45 8.92 1.70
N TYR A 167 -15.22 9.45 0.51
CA TYR A 167 -14.27 8.91 -0.46
C TYR A 167 -13.28 9.98 -0.90
N LEU A 168 -12.09 9.55 -1.29
CA LEU A 168 -11.07 10.42 -1.84
C LEU A 168 -11.18 10.40 -3.37
N TRP A 169 -11.37 11.56 -3.98
CA TRP A 169 -11.34 11.77 -5.42
C TRP A 169 -10.00 12.38 -5.82
N ILE A 170 -9.35 11.81 -6.83
CA ILE A 170 -8.08 12.29 -7.36
C ILE A 170 -8.18 12.44 -8.87
N HIS A 171 -7.82 13.62 -9.38
CA HIS A 171 -7.78 13.91 -10.81
C HIS A 171 -6.58 14.80 -11.13
N ASP A 172 -5.63 14.29 -11.93
CA ASP A 172 -4.50 15.04 -12.49
C ASP A 172 -3.85 16.07 -11.56
N GLY A 173 -3.28 15.60 -10.45
CA GLY A 173 -2.56 16.44 -9.49
C GLY A 173 -3.45 17.12 -8.45
N GLU A 174 -4.76 16.99 -8.54
CA GLU A 174 -5.71 17.49 -7.55
C GLU A 174 -6.35 16.34 -6.77
N ALA A 175 -6.68 16.59 -5.50
CA ALA A 175 -7.32 15.62 -4.63
C ALA A 175 -8.33 16.31 -3.71
N ALA A 176 -9.50 15.69 -3.53
CA ALA A 176 -10.59 16.20 -2.69
C ALA A 176 -11.28 15.06 -1.93
N LEU A 177 -11.65 15.32 -0.67
CA LEU A 177 -12.56 14.45 0.07
C LEU A 177 -14.00 14.79 -0.31
N ARG A 178 -14.81 13.77 -0.54
CA ARG A 178 -16.22 13.89 -0.90
C ARG A 178 -17.06 12.96 -0.04
N GLU A 179 -18.31 13.33 0.20
CA GLU A 179 -19.24 12.51 0.98
C GLU A 179 -19.53 11.16 0.29
N ALA A 180 -19.68 10.11 1.09
CA ALA A 180 -19.90 8.75 0.63
C ALA A 180 -21.07 8.06 1.35
N GLN A 181 -22.00 8.83 1.92
CA GLN A 181 -23.13 8.26 2.69
C GLN A 181 -23.94 7.28 1.83
N ASP A 182 -24.24 7.64 0.58
CA ASP A 182 -24.99 6.79 -0.36
C ASP A 182 -24.20 5.57 -0.86
N LEU A 183 -22.88 5.56 -0.64
CA LEU A 183 -22.01 4.43 -0.98
C LEU A 183 -21.82 3.50 0.22
N TRP A 184 -22.01 4.00 1.44
CA TRP A 184 -21.87 3.20 2.65
C TRP A 184 -22.95 2.12 2.70
N GLY A 185 -22.59 0.90 3.09
CA GLY A 185 -23.46 -0.26 3.03
C GLY A 185 -23.52 -0.92 1.65
N THR A 186 -22.94 -0.32 0.59
CA THR A 186 -22.92 -0.95 -0.74
C THR A 186 -21.72 -1.88 -0.93
N GLY A 187 -21.86 -2.88 -1.81
CA GLY A 187 -20.75 -3.73 -2.24
C GLY A 187 -19.75 -2.99 -3.15
N THR A 188 -18.52 -3.50 -3.23
CA THR A 188 -17.40 -2.88 -3.99
C THR A 188 -17.72 -2.66 -5.47
N TYR A 189 -18.49 -3.56 -6.10
CA TYR A 189 -18.92 -3.42 -7.49
C TYR A 189 -19.93 -2.31 -7.69
N ALA A 190 -20.90 -2.17 -6.78
CA ALA A 190 -21.87 -1.09 -6.82
C ALA A 190 -21.15 0.26 -6.61
N THR A 191 -20.27 0.34 -5.60
CA THR A 191 -19.42 1.53 -5.36
C THR A 191 -18.62 1.93 -6.62
N THR A 192 -17.98 0.95 -7.28
CA THR A 192 -17.20 1.21 -8.50
C THR A 192 -18.07 1.72 -9.64
N ARG A 193 -19.25 1.12 -9.88
CA ARG A 193 -20.19 1.59 -10.91
C ARG A 193 -20.67 3.01 -10.64
N THR A 194 -21.09 3.31 -9.41
CA THR A 194 -21.57 4.64 -9.02
C THR A 194 -20.50 5.70 -9.22
N LEU A 195 -19.26 5.45 -8.78
CA LEU A 195 -18.17 6.41 -8.93
C LEU A 195 -17.73 6.58 -10.40
N ARG A 196 -17.88 5.56 -11.25
CA ARG A 196 -17.69 5.70 -12.70
C ARG A 196 -18.78 6.49 -13.38
N ALA A 197 -20.02 6.37 -12.93
CA ALA A 197 -21.10 7.20 -13.44
C ALA A 197 -20.86 8.68 -13.10
N ALA A 198 -20.36 8.96 -11.88
CA ALA A 198 -20.07 10.31 -11.44
C ALA A 198 -18.82 10.94 -12.08
N HIS A 199 -17.73 10.16 -12.24
CA HIS A 199 -16.41 10.68 -12.62
C HIS A 199 -15.93 10.18 -14.00
N GLY A 200 -16.78 9.48 -14.73
CA GLY A 200 -16.48 8.93 -16.05
C GLY A 200 -15.98 7.48 -16.05
N PRO A 201 -16.16 6.75 -17.17
CA PRO A 201 -15.98 5.30 -17.25
C PRO A 201 -14.52 4.85 -17.10
N LYS A 202 -13.54 5.74 -17.36
CA LYS A 202 -12.10 5.44 -17.23
C LYS A 202 -11.59 5.54 -15.79
N THR A 203 -12.40 6.02 -14.86
CA THR A 203 -12.06 6.12 -13.44
C THR A 203 -11.76 4.75 -12.85
N ARG A 204 -10.67 4.68 -12.08
CA ARG A 204 -10.25 3.50 -11.31
C ARG A 204 -10.59 3.71 -9.85
N VAL A 205 -11.16 2.68 -9.24
CA VAL A 205 -11.66 2.75 -7.86
C VAL A 205 -11.03 1.63 -7.05
N ILE A 206 -10.56 1.94 -5.86
CA ILE A 206 -10.38 0.98 -4.77
C ILE A 206 -11.42 1.27 -3.70
N SER A 207 -11.98 0.23 -3.08
CA SER A 207 -13.00 0.39 -2.05
C SER A 207 -12.98 -0.75 -1.05
N CYS A 208 -13.50 -0.47 0.16
CA CYS A 208 -13.91 -1.51 1.09
C CYS A 208 -15.40 -1.83 0.87
N GLY A 209 -15.76 -3.11 1.01
CA GLY A 209 -17.16 -3.54 1.06
C GLY A 209 -17.71 -3.48 2.49
N GLN A 210 -18.94 -3.96 2.66
CA GLN A 210 -19.62 -4.06 3.97
C GLN A 210 -18.77 -4.76 5.05
N ALA A 211 -17.96 -5.77 4.67
CA ALA A 211 -17.04 -6.41 5.61
C ALA A 211 -16.01 -5.44 6.20
N GLY A 212 -15.52 -4.48 5.40
CA GLY A 212 -14.60 -3.44 5.88
C GLY A 212 -15.31 -2.40 6.74
N GLU A 213 -16.51 -1.98 6.34
CA GLU A 213 -17.37 -1.08 7.11
C GLU A 213 -17.68 -1.65 8.51
N ASN A 214 -17.89 -2.97 8.60
CA ASN A 214 -18.11 -3.71 9.84
C ASN A 214 -16.82 -4.17 10.54
N LEU A 215 -15.66 -3.60 10.18
CA LEU A 215 -14.37 -3.82 10.85
C LEU A 215 -13.89 -5.29 10.88
N SER A 216 -14.24 -6.09 9.87
CA SER A 216 -13.74 -7.45 9.77
C SER A 216 -12.21 -7.47 9.64
N ARG A 217 -11.56 -8.28 10.50
CA ARG A 217 -10.09 -8.45 10.54
C ARG A 217 -9.52 -9.13 9.29
N ILE A 218 -10.38 -9.64 8.40
CA ILE A 218 -10.02 -10.25 7.11
C ILE A 218 -10.64 -9.50 5.91
N ALA A 219 -11.20 -8.31 6.13
CA ALA A 219 -11.77 -7.53 5.03
C ALA A 219 -10.69 -7.07 4.04
N CYS A 220 -11.02 -7.16 2.76
CA CYS A 220 -10.15 -6.79 1.66
C CYS A 220 -10.40 -5.35 1.20
N ILE A 221 -9.38 -4.74 0.59
CA ILE A 221 -9.57 -3.59 -0.32
C ILE A 221 -9.58 -4.16 -1.73
N GLN A 222 -10.59 -3.82 -2.53
CA GLN A 222 -10.78 -4.38 -3.87
C GLN A 222 -10.79 -3.27 -4.93
N THR A 223 -10.26 -3.61 -6.10
CA THR A 223 -10.37 -2.82 -7.33
C THR A 223 -10.88 -3.67 -8.49
N GLU A 224 -11.78 -3.11 -9.29
CA GLU A 224 -12.44 -3.79 -10.39
C GLU A 224 -13.11 -5.11 -9.92
N THR A 225 -13.17 -6.11 -10.79
CA THR A 225 -13.82 -7.41 -10.54
C THR A 225 -12.87 -8.52 -10.06
N GLY A 226 -11.57 -8.27 -9.92
CA GLY A 226 -10.62 -9.37 -9.72
C GLY A 226 -9.30 -9.07 -9.03
N ASN A 227 -9.05 -7.83 -8.58
CA ASN A 227 -7.82 -7.49 -7.89
C ASN A 227 -8.11 -7.00 -6.48
N ALA A 228 -7.36 -7.50 -5.50
CA ALA A 228 -7.54 -7.11 -4.11
C ALA A 228 -6.21 -7.09 -3.35
N ALA A 229 -6.13 -6.19 -2.37
CA ALA A 229 -5.29 -6.38 -1.20
C ALA A 229 -6.02 -7.38 -0.27
N GLY A 230 -5.83 -8.68 -0.54
CA GLY A 230 -6.64 -9.75 0.02
C GLY A 230 -6.20 -10.28 1.39
N GLN A 231 -5.07 -9.78 1.90
CA GLN A 231 -4.50 -10.17 3.20
C GLN A 231 -4.17 -8.92 4.01
N GLY A 232 -3.96 -9.08 5.31
CA GLY A 232 -3.71 -8.04 6.30
C GLY A 232 -4.97 -7.48 6.95
N GLY A 233 -6.15 -7.65 6.36
CA GLY A 233 -7.40 -7.06 6.87
C GLY A 233 -7.52 -5.56 6.65
N PHE A 234 -6.82 -5.01 5.64
CA PHE A 234 -6.77 -3.57 5.37
C PHE A 234 -8.13 -2.98 4.93
N GLY A 235 -9.08 -3.79 4.46
CA GLY A 235 -10.45 -3.34 4.23
C GLY A 235 -11.13 -2.88 5.52
N GLY A 236 -10.85 -3.56 6.64
CA GLY A 236 -11.33 -3.18 7.97
C GLY A 236 -10.63 -1.91 8.47
N VAL A 237 -9.32 -1.77 8.21
CA VAL A 237 -8.59 -0.53 8.52
C VAL A 237 -9.18 0.65 7.73
N MET A 238 -9.44 0.48 6.44
CA MET A 238 -10.07 1.49 5.59
C MET A 238 -11.48 1.87 6.09
N GLY A 239 -12.31 0.89 6.46
CA GLY A 239 -13.63 1.12 7.07
C GLY A 239 -13.56 1.80 8.44
N SER A 240 -12.60 1.44 9.29
CA SER A 240 -12.38 2.09 10.61
C SER A 240 -12.08 3.58 10.53
N LYS A 241 -11.71 4.07 9.34
CA LYS A 241 -11.42 5.48 9.08
C LYS A 241 -12.61 6.22 8.46
N ASN A 242 -13.75 5.56 8.28
CA ASN A 242 -14.89 6.04 7.50
C ASN A 242 -14.51 6.39 6.05
N LEU A 243 -13.47 5.77 5.50
CA LEU A 243 -13.05 5.95 4.12
C LEU A 243 -13.62 4.83 3.26
N LYS A 244 -14.67 5.10 2.48
CA LYS A 244 -15.34 4.11 1.64
C LYS A 244 -14.53 3.69 0.42
N ALA A 245 -13.94 4.68 -0.26
CA ALA A 245 -13.26 4.47 -1.53
C ALA A 245 -12.15 5.49 -1.80
N ILE A 246 -11.26 5.14 -2.72
CA ILE A 246 -10.35 6.08 -3.39
C ILE A 246 -10.56 5.91 -4.90
N ALA A 247 -11.11 6.94 -5.53
CA ALA A 247 -11.34 7.02 -6.96
C ALA A 247 -10.29 7.92 -7.60
N VAL A 248 -9.74 7.47 -8.73
CA VAL A 248 -8.63 8.13 -9.41
C VAL A 248 -8.87 8.16 -10.91
N ARG A 249 -8.55 9.29 -11.53
CA ARG A 249 -8.36 9.44 -12.96
C ARG A 249 -7.06 10.19 -13.24
N GLY A 250 -6.23 9.63 -14.11
CA GLY A 250 -4.91 10.18 -14.44
C GLY A 250 -4.64 10.22 -15.94
N THR A 251 -4.00 11.30 -16.41
CA THR A 251 -3.68 11.53 -17.82
C THR A 251 -2.25 12.03 -18.08
N LEU A 252 -1.46 12.32 -17.04
CA LEU A 252 -0.14 12.97 -17.15
C LEU A 252 1.00 12.02 -17.61
N GLY A 253 0.86 10.72 -17.36
CA GLY A 253 1.89 9.72 -17.68
C GLY A 253 3.02 9.59 -16.63
N VAL A 254 4.03 8.76 -16.93
CA VAL A 254 5.21 8.54 -16.09
C VAL A 254 6.47 8.77 -16.89
N HIS A 255 7.34 9.66 -16.40
CA HIS A 255 8.61 9.96 -17.05
C HIS A 255 9.60 8.79 -16.92
N VAL A 256 10.14 8.31 -18.04
CA VAL A 256 11.13 7.23 -18.11
C VAL A 256 12.45 7.79 -18.63
N SER A 257 13.54 7.58 -17.88
CA SER A 257 14.87 8.13 -18.21
C SER A 257 15.41 7.65 -19.57
N GLN A 258 15.26 6.35 -19.88
CA GLN A 258 15.76 5.75 -21.11
C GLN A 258 14.65 4.92 -21.79
N PRO A 259 13.72 5.57 -22.52
CA PRO A 259 12.53 4.90 -23.06
C PRO A 259 12.84 3.73 -24.01
N LYS A 260 13.78 3.92 -24.94
CA LYS A 260 14.22 2.87 -25.88
C LYS A 260 14.78 1.66 -25.15
N ARG A 261 15.71 1.90 -24.21
CA ARG A 261 16.32 0.82 -23.41
C ARG A 261 15.30 0.09 -22.54
N LEU A 262 14.35 0.80 -21.94
CA LEU A 262 13.27 0.17 -21.18
C LEU A 262 12.44 -0.75 -22.09
N LEU A 263 12.05 -0.27 -23.27
CA LEU A 263 11.31 -1.07 -24.25
C LEU A 263 12.07 -2.34 -24.64
N ASP A 264 13.36 -2.22 -24.99
CA ASP A 264 14.19 -3.38 -25.34
C ASP A 264 14.26 -4.41 -24.22
N LEU A 265 14.42 -3.96 -22.97
CA LEU A 265 14.41 -4.82 -21.80
C LEU A 265 13.04 -5.48 -21.56
N CYS A 266 11.95 -4.75 -21.78
CA CYS A 266 10.59 -5.29 -21.65
C CYS A 266 10.32 -6.36 -22.72
N LEU A 267 10.73 -6.10 -23.97
CA LEU A 267 10.62 -7.07 -25.06
C LEU A 267 11.48 -8.31 -24.78
N LYS A 268 12.71 -8.14 -24.28
CA LYS A 268 13.57 -9.24 -23.87
C LYS A 268 12.92 -10.07 -22.76
N ALA A 269 12.43 -9.44 -21.70
CA ALA A 269 11.77 -10.11 -20.58
C ALA A 269 10.46 -10.81 -21.02
N SER A 270 9.70 -10.21 -21.93
CA SER A 270 8.50 -10.82 -22.51
C SER A 270 8.84 -12.06 -23.33
N ARG A 271 9.86 -11.97 -24.21
CA ARG A 271 10.35 -13.13 -24.97
C ARG A 271 10.84 -14.24 -24.04
N GLU A 272 11.58 -13.91 -22.99
CA GLU A 272 12.02 -14.89 -21.98
C GLU A 272 10.83 -15.52 -21.25
N GLY A 273 9.83 -14.71 -20.85
CA GLY A 273 8.62 -15.18 -20.18
C GLY A 273 7.79 -16.13 -21.04
N GLN A 274 7.76 -15.90 -22.36
CA GLN A 274 7.05 -16.70 -23.36
C GLN A 274 7.84 -17.91 -23.86
N ARG A 275 9.16 -17.94 -23.67
CA ARG A 275 9.95 -19.14 -23.99
C ARG A 275 9.31 -20.32 -23.26
N PRO A 276 9.14 -21.47 -23.94
CA PRO A 276 8.95 -22.75 -23.28
C PRO A 276 9.96 -22.81 -22.14
N ARG A 277 9.50 -22.67 -20.89
CA ARG A 277 10.22 -23.37 -19.85
C ARG A 277 9.92 -24.80 -20.23
N SER A 278 10.90 -25.52 -20.78
CA SER A 278 10.88 -26.97 -20.60
C SER A 278 10.47 -27.16 -19.15
N PRO A 279 9.31 -27.81 -18.84
CA PRO A 279 9.01 -28.14 -17.46
C PRO A 279 10.28 -28.81 -16.98
N GLY A 280 10.94 -28.18 -16.00
CA GLY A 280 12.36 -28.39 -15.79
C GLY A 280 12.64 -29.88 -15.88
N ARG A 281 13.72 -30.27 -16.55
CA ARG A 281 14.37 -31.52 -16.16
C ARG A 281 14.51 -31.41 -14.65
N ARG A 282 13.60 -32.04 -13.90
CA ARG A 282 13.75 -32.19 -12.46
C ARG A 282 15.05 -32.97 -12.38
N SER A 283 16.11 -32.38 -11.85
CA SER A 283 17.43 -33.03 -11.73
C SER A 283 17.36 -34.35 -10.96
N TRP A 284 16.26 -34.58 -10.23
CA TRP A 284 15.95 -35.77 -9.45
C TRP A 284 15.04 -36.80 -10.17
N LEU A 285 14.53 -36.49 -11.38
CA LEU A 285 13.77 -37.47 -12.17
C LEU A 285 14.73 -38.17 -13.15
N PRO A 286 14.75 -39.51 -13.18
CA PRO A 286 15.56 -40.27 -14.12
C PRO A 286 15.25 -39.87 -15.56
N SER A 287 16.30 -39.78 -16.38
CA SER A 287 16.21 -39.65 -17.83
C SER A 287 15.24 -40.70 -18.38
N GLY A 288 14.08 -40.28 -18.91
CA GLY A 288 13.11 -41.18 -19.55
C GLY A 288 11.81 -41.46 -18.77
N ALA A 289 11.57 -40.83 -17.61
CA ALA A 289 10.26 -40.92 -16.98
C ALA A 289 9.18 -40.34 -17.91
N PRO A 290 8.11 -41.09 -18.26
CA PRO A 290 7.06 -40.61 -19.14
C PRO A 290 6.40 -39.39 -18.50
N GLN A 291 6.57 -38.22 -19.12
CA GLN A 291 5.80 -37.03 -18.76
C GLN A 291 4.36 -37.30 -19.21
N ALA A 292 3.53 -37.81 -18.29
CA ALA A 292 2.14 -38.13 -18.58
C ALA A 292 1.34 -36.84 -18.88
N GLY A 293 1.25 -36.50 -20.17
CA GLY A 293 0.38 -35.44 -20.69
C GLY A 293 0.95 -34.72 -21.91
N SER A 294 0.11 -34.44 -22.91
CA SER A 294 0.39 -33.47 -23.96
C SER A 294 0.30 -32.06 -23.35
N TYR A 295 1.44 -31.48 -22.99
CA TYR A 295 1.51 -30.10 -22.52
C TYR A 295 1.74 -29.16 -23.70
N ARG A 296 1.13 -27.97 -23.68
CA ARG A 296 1.59 -26.91 -24.59
C ARG A 296 3.04 -26.60 -24.28
N LEU A 297 3.90 -26.72 -25.29
CA LEU A 297 5.30 -26.33 -25.19
C LEU A 297 5.43 -24.81 -25.01
N SER A 298 4.49 -24.01 -25.53
CA SER A 298 4.46 -22.56 -25.36
C SER A 298 3.53 -22.12 -24.23
N LYS A 299 3.98 -21.16 -23.42
CA LYS A 299 3.12 -20.51 -22.42
C LYS A 299 2.06 -19.65 -23.09
N CYS A 300 0.81 -19.81 -22.69
CA CYS A 300 -0.24 -18.83 -22.92
C CYS A 300 0.02 -17.61 -22.00
N GLY A 301 0.81 -16.64 -22.47
CA GLY A 301 1.09 -15.40 -21.75
C GLY A 301 2.00 -15.54 -20.52
N PHE A 302 1.76 -14.72 -19.49
CA PHE A 302 2.56 -14.65 -18.24
C PHE A 302 2.11 -15.65 -17.16
N CYS A 303 1.26 -16.62 -17.48
CA CYS A 303 0.83 -17.64 -16.53
C CYS A 303 2.04 -18.46 -16.05
N ILE A 304 2.23 -18.56 -14.73
CA ILE A 304 3.27 -19.41 -14.12
C ILE A 304 2.83 -20.87 -14.04
N THR A 305 1.53 -21.13 -14.17
CA THR A 305 0.93 -22.46 -14.14
C THR A 305 1.02 -23.07 -15.54
N PRO A 306 1.65 -24.24 -15.71
CA PRO A 306 1.54 -24.98 -16.96
C PRO A 306 0.05 -25.32 -17.19
N CYS A 307 -0.57 -24.77 -18.24
CA CYS A 307 -1.93 -25.15 -18.60
C CYS A 307 -1.92 -26.59 -19.12
N ALA A 308 -2.47 -27.51 -18.34
CA ALA A 308 -2.68 -28.91 -18.70
C ALA A 308 -3.97 -29.11 -19.53
N TYR A 309 -4.27 -28.20 -20.47
CA TYR A 309 -5.39 -28.42 -21.37
C TYR A 309 -4.95 -29.29 -22.54
N ARG A 310 -5.45 -30.54 -22.53
CA ARG A 310 -5.44 -31.46 -23.66
C ARG A 310 -6.01 -30.73 -24.89
N LEU A 311 -5.29 -30.81 -26.01
CA LEU A 311 -5.88 -30.67 -27.33
C LEU A 311 -6.81 -31.87 -27.58
#